data_AF-A0A954LMN7-F1
#
_entry.id   AF-A0A954LMN7-F1
#
_cell.length_a   1.000
_cell.length_b   1.000
_cell.length_c   1.000
_cell.angle_alpha   90.00
_cell.angle_beta   90.00
_cell.angle_gamma   90.00
#
_symmetry.space_group_name_H-M   'P 1'
#
loop_
_entity.id
_entity.type
_entity.pdbx_description
1 polymer ?
#
loop_
_entity_poly.entity_id
_entity_poly.type
_entity_poly.pdbx_seq_one_letter_code
_entity_poly.pdbx_strand_id
1 'polypeptide(L)'
;FVCIKVDREERPEIDDIYMTALIIYLQAAGSKQGGGWPLSMFLTPDGKPIAGGTYFPPEAKNGLPGFGDVMKIIDKAWKDNKKGVTENADLFAREVQRNMKPRFGLEKIELDRSLVQDTVKAIRDSADPEFGGVDFNAQNPDTAKFPVPVKLGLLQYDARRNGDKETEKVLDMTLHQVARGGIRDHLGGGFHRYSTDRKWLVPHFEKMLYDQAQLADLYIKAYRRTNDLEYRTAAEDTLNFVLNDLRDTNGGFYSALDAETDGVEGQYYVWEKEEVEKILGPDNAKLFDAVYGLSEPKNFEHGYVLHRSKSWDELAKAQGLSVMELQSSLAPMRAQMLKARQRRTPLLRDEKVLTSWNGLMIQAFAHAGLVLQERSYLQQ
;
A
#
# COMPACT_ATOMS: atom_id res chain seq x y z
N PHE A 1 13.18 7.45 -31.79
CA PHE A 1 12.18 7.50 -30.69
C PHE A 1 12.30 8.82 -29.96
N VAL A 2 11.19 9.33 -29.41
CA VAL A 2 11.18 10.48 -28.49
C VAL A 2 10.67 9.94 -27.16
N CYS A 3 11.50 9.95 -26.12
CA CYS A 3 11.11 9.46 -24.81
C CYS A 3 10.27 10.52 -24.09
N ILE A 4 9.03 10.18 -23.75
CA ILE A 4 8.12 11.04 -22.99
C ILE A 4 7.87 10.34 -21.65
N LYS A 5 8.32 10.95 -20.56
CA LYS A 5 8.01 10.50 -19.21
C LYS A 5 6.70 11.15 -18.78
N VAL A 6 5.72 10.34 -18.39
CA VAL A 6 4.43 10.81 -17.89
C VAL A 6 4.32 10.39 -16.44
N ASP A 7 3.99 11.34 -15.57
CA ASP A 7 3.61 11.04 -14.21
C ASP A 7 2.11 10.70 -14.17
N ARG A 8 1.81 9.45 -13.81
CA ARG A 8 0.43 8.94 -13.74
C ARG A 8 -0.42 9.60 -12.66
N GLU A 9 0.22 10.18 -11.64
CA GLU A 9 -0.49 10.82 -10.53
C GLU A 9 -0.93 12.24 -10.92
N GLU A 10 -0.16 12.90 -11.78
CA GLU A 10 -0.53 14.20 -12.36
C GLU A 10 -1.46 14.05 -13.58
N ARG A 11 -1.31 12.97 -14.36
CA ARG A 11 -2.07 12.68 -15.58
C ARG A 11 -2.74 11.29 -15.55
N PRO A 12 -3.61 11.01 -14.56
CA PRO A 12 -4.26 9.70 -14.40
C PRO A 12 -5.10 9.32 -15.62
N GLU A 13 -5.65 10.29 -16.34
CA GLU A 13 -6.43 10.03 -17.54
C GLU A 13 -5.56 9.50 -18.69
N ILE A 14 -4.29 9.89 -18.76
CA ILE A 14 -3.34 9.34 -19.75
C ILE A 14 -2.93 7.93 -19.35
N ASP A 15 -2.67 7.72 -18.06
CA ASP A 15 -2.32 6.41 -17.52
C ASP A 15 -3.44 5.39 -17.77
N ASP A 16 -4.71 5.76 -17.51
CA ASP A 16 -5.87 4.91 -17.77
C ASP A 16 -5.97 4.49 -19.25
N ILE A 17 -5.74 5.42 -20.19
CA ILE A 17 -5.75 5.14 -21.63
C ILE A 17 -4.70 4.09 -21.98
N TYR A 18 -3.46 4.30 -21.53
CA TYR A 18 -2.35 3.44 -21.94
C TYR A 18 -2.24 2.15 -21.13
N MET A 19 -2.73 2.12 -19.89
CA MET A 19 -2.93 0.88 -19.13
C MET A 19 -3.99 0.01 -19.79
N THR A 20 -5.11 0.61 -20.22
CA THR A 20 -6.14 -0.09 -21.00
C THR A 20 -5.55 -0.63 -22.31
N ALA A 21 -4.77 0.19 -23.02
CA ALA A 21 -4.05 -0.26 -24.20
C ALA A 21 -3.13 -1.45 -23.87
N LEU A 22 -2.29 -1.38 -22.84
CA LEU A 22 -1.41 -2.49 -22.49
C LEU A 22 -2.17 -3.79 -22.21
N ILE A 23 -3.27 -3.72 -21.46
CA ILE A 23 -4.10 -4.90 -21.16
C ILE A 23 -4.64 -5.53 -22.44
N ILE A 24 -5.18 -4.73 -23.37
CA ILE A 24 -5.71 -5.25 -24.64
C ILE A 24 -4.58 -5.83 -25.50
N TYR A 25 -3.38 -5.20 -25.50
CA TYR A 25 -2.21 -5.70 -26.23
C TYR A 25 -1.78 -7.08 -25.72
N LEU A 26 -1.64 -7.21 -24.39
CA LEU A 26 -1.26 -8.47 -23.74
C LEU A 26 -2.28 -9.56 -23.99
N GLN A 27 -3.59 -9.24 -23.91
CA GLN A 27 -4.66 -10.18 -24.22
C GLN A 27 -4.64 -10.64 -25.68
N ALA A 28 -4.43 -9.72 -26.63
CA ALA A 28 -4.30 -10.05 -28.06
C ALA A 28 -3.08 -10.93 -28.34
N ALA A 29 -2.01 -10.78 -27.56
CA ALA A 29 -0.82 -11.63 -27.60
C ALA A 29 -0.99 -12.98 -26.83
N GLY A 30 -2.17 -13.26 -26.29
CA GLY A 30 -2.46 -14.50 -25.54
C GLY A 30 -1.88 -14.53 -24.12
N SER A 31 -1.39 -13.41 -23.61
CA SER A 31 -0.91 -13.29 -22.23
C SER A 31 -2.08 -13.19 -21.25
N LYS A 32 -1.95 -13.88 -20.11
CA LYS A 32 -2.88 -13.78 -18.97
C LYS A 32 -2.46 -12.73 -17.94
N GLN A 33 -1.39 -11.98 -18.20
CA GLN A 33 -0.92 -10.94 -17.30
C GLN A 33 -1.87 -9.73 -17.34
N GLY A 34 -2.26 -9.24 -16.16
CA GLY A 34 -2.81 -7.89 -16.01
C GLY A 34 -1.66 -6.90 -16.18
N GLY A 35 -1.89 -5.79 -16.87
CA GLY A 35 -0.88 -4.73 -17.00
C GLY A 35 -0.38 -4.23 -15.64
N GLY A 36 0.60 -3.33 -15.63
CA GLY A 36 1.16 -2.80 -14.40
C GLY A 36 2.17 -1.69 -14.64
N TRP A 37 2.79 -1.23 -13.56
CA TRP A 37 3.84 -0.21 -13.61
C TRP A 37 5.21 -0.80 -13.24
N PRO A 38 6.32 -0.25 -13.76
CA PRO A 38 6.39 0.86 -14.71
C PRO A 38 5.92 0.43 -16.10
N LEU A 39 5.01 1.23 -16.70
CA LEU A 39 4.41 0.97 -18.00
C LEU A 39 5.24 1.68 -19.08
N SER A 40 5.66 0.92 -20.09
CA SER A 40 6.27 1.46 -21.31
C SER A 40 5.37 1.20 -22.50
N MET A 41 4.92 2.27 -23.17
CA MET A 41 4.08 2.21 -24.36
C MET A 41 4.79 2.86 -25.54
N PHE A 42 4.83 2.16 -26.67
CA PHE A 42 5.37 2.67 -27.92
C PHE A 42 4.21 3.16 -28.80
N LEU A 43 4.31 4.41 -29.23
CA LEU A 43 3.24 5.14 -29.89
C LEU A 43 3.62 5.57 -31.31
N THR A 44 2.62 5.71 -32.17
CA THR A 44 2.75 6.50 -33.39
C THR A 44 2.93 7.99 -33.04
N PRO A 45 3.39 8.85 -33.98
CA PRO A 45 3.55 10.28 -33.73
C PRO A 45 2.28 11.02 -33.30
N ASP A 46 1.10 10.50 -33.63
CA ASP A 46 -0.22 11.00 -33.23
C ASP A 46 -0.77 10.32 -31.96
N GLY A 47 0.06 9.57 -31.23
CA GLY A 47 -0.25 9.06 -29.89
C GLY A 47 -0.99 7.72 -29.85
N LYS A 48 -1.10 7.01 -30.97
CA LYS A 48 -1.81 5.72 -31.03
C LYS A 48 -0.88 4.58 -30.60
N PRO A 49 -1.35 3.64 -29.75
CA PRO A 49 -0.52 2.55 -29.26
C PRO A 49 -0.14 1.56 -30.36
N ILE A 50 1.11 1.11 -30.34
CA ILE A 50 1.67 0.10 -31.24
C ILE A 50 1.98 -1.18 -30.46
N ALA A 51 2.69 -1.06 -29.34
CA ALA A 51 3.09 -2.15 -28.47
C ALA A 51 3.43 -1.61 -27.08
N GLY A 52 3.39 -2.45 -26.06
CA GLY A 52 3.77 -2.06 -24.71
C GLY A 52 4.15 -3.24 -23.82
N GLY A 53 4.69 -2.92 -22.66
CA GLY A 53 5.05 -3.89 -21.64
C GLY A 53 5.44 -3.24 -20.33
N THR A 54 5.77 -4.08 -19.35
CA THR A 54 6.25 -3.67 -18.03
C THR A 54 7.63 -4.28 -17.78
N TYR A 55 8.44 -3.62 -16.94
CA TYR A 55 9.74 -4.14 -16.46
C TYR A 55 10.68 -4.66 -17.58
N PHE A 56 10.84 -3.91 -18.67
CA PHE A 56 11.84 -4.24 -19.68
C PHE A 56 13.26 -4.11 -19.09
N PRO A 57 14.06 -5.18 -19.04
CA PRO A 57 15.42 -5.08 -18.52
C PRO A 57 16.31 -4.31 -19.52
N PRO A 58 17.42 -3.69 -19.06
CA PRO A 58 18.38 -3.04 -19.96
C PRO A 58 18.92 -3.98 -21.04
N GLU A 59 19.19 -5.22 -20.65
CA GLU A 59 19.67 -6.32 -21.49
C GLU A 59 18.74 -7.52 -21.38
N ALA A 60 18.67 -8.36 -22.43
CA ALA A 60 17.81 -9.54 -22.41
C ALA A 60 18.14 -10.47 -21.24
N LYS A 61 17.13 -10.82 -20.42
CA LYS A 61 17.29 -11.64 -19.22
C LYS A 61 16.05 -12.47 -18.96
N ASN A 62 16.23 -13.72 -18.49
CA ASN A 62 15.15 -14.63 -18.12
C ASN A 62 14.07 -14.83 -19.21
N GLY A 63 14.48 -14.81 -20.49
CA GLY A 63 13.56 -14.92 -21.62
C GLY A 63 12.78 -13.64 -21.98
N LEU A 64 12.99 -12.54 -21.25
CA LEU A 64 12.45 -11.23 -21.61
C LEU A 64 13.43 -10.48 -22.54
N PRO A 65 12.93 -9.85 -23.63
CA PRO A 65 13.77 -9.02 -24.48
C PRO A 65 14.26 -7.79 -23.72
N GLY A 66 15.51 -7.36 -23.98
CA GLY A 66 16.01 -6.09 -23.47
C GLY A 66 15.23 -4.93 -24.08
N PHE A 67 15.15 -3.80 -23.38
CA PHE A 67 14.45 -2.61 -23.88
C PHE A 67 14.97 -2.17 -25.26
N GLY A 68 16.29 -2.25 -25.47
CA GLY A 68 16.92 -1.95 -26.75
C GLY A 68 16.51 -2.92 -27.89
N ASP A 69 16.24 -4.18 -27.58
CA ASP A 69 15.79 -5.16 -28.57
C ASP A 69 14.34 -4.90 -29.01
N VAL A 70 13.47 -4.55 -28.04
CA VAL A 70 12.09 -4.13 -28.32
C VAL A 70 12.11 -2.89 -29.25
N MET A 71 12.96 -1.91 -28.96
CA MET A 71 13.11 -0.72 -29.80
C MET A 71 13.55 -1.06 -31.24
N LYS A 72 14.50 -1.99 -31.42
CA LYS A 72 14.96 -2.42 -32.77
C LYS A 72 13.83 -3.10 -33.55
N ILE A 73 13.03 -3.94 -32.89
CA ILE A 73 11.88 -4.62 -33.51
C ILE A 73 10.87 -3.58 -34.02
N ILE A 74 10.55 -2.59 -33.18
CA ILE A 74 9.58 -1.54 -33.52
C ILE A 74 10.13 -0.61 -34.61
N ASP A 75 11.40 -0.21 -34.53
CA ASP A 75 12.05 0.62 -35.55
C ASP A 75 12.07 -0.07 -36.92
N LYS A 76 12.40 -1.37 -36.95
CA LYS A 76 12.35 -2.17 -38.17
C LYS A 76 10.93 -2.25 -38.73
N ALA A 77 9.94 -2.61 -37.91
CA ALA A 77 8.54 -2.67 -38.35
C ALA A 77 8.05 -1.33 -38.90
N TRP A 78 8.44 -0.22 -38.27
CA TRP A 78 8.08 1.12 -38.70
C TRP A 78 8.74 1.52 -40.03
N LYS A 79 10.02 1.20 -40.24
CA LYS A 79 10.74 1.49 -41.48
C LYS A 79 10.28 0.61 -42.64
N ASP A 80 10.14 -0.69 -42.39
CA ASP A 80 9.85 -1.68 -43.44
C ASP A 80 8.36 -1.72 -43.81
N ASN A 81 7.45 -1.45 -42.86
CA ASN A 81 6.01 -1.53 -43.08
C ASN A 81 5.23 -0.46 -42.29
N LYS A 82 5.58 0.82 -42.48
CA LYS A 82 4.91 1.95 -41.82
C LYS A 82 3.39 1.92 -41.96
N LYS A 83 2.89 1.61 -43.15
CA LYS A 83 1.45 1.58 -43.45
C LYS A 83 0.73 0.54 -42.59
N GLY A 84 1.23 -0.71 -42.57
CA GLY A 84 0.64 -1.77 -41.75
C GLY A 84 0.72 -1.47 -40.25
N VAL A 85 1.82 -0.88 -39.77
CA VAL A 85 1.92 -0.46 -38.36
C VAL A 85 0.87 0.61 -38.02
N THR A 86 0.68 1.60 -38.89
CA THR A 86 -0.29 2.68 -38.66
C THR A 86 -1.73 2.16 -38.70
N GLU A 87 -2.06 1.28 -39.65
CA GLU A 87 -3.39 0.65 -39.75
C GLU A 87 -3.70 -0.21 -38.51
N ASN A 88 -2.71 -0.97 -38.02
CA ASN A 88 -2.84 -1.74 -36.78
C ASN A 88 -3.01 -0.83 -35.56
N ALA A 89 -2.24 0.26 -35.47
CA ALA A 89 -2.38 1.25 -34.40
C ALA A 89 -3.77 1.92 -34.42
N ASP A 90 -4.35 2.18 -35.59
CA ASP A 90 -5.73 2.69 -35.73
C ASP A 90 -6.78 1.70 -35.24
N LEU A 91 -6.65 0.42 -35.60
CA LEU A 91 -7.51 -0.64 -35.06
C LEU A 91 -7.41 -0.72 -33.55
N PHE A 92 -6.19 -0.64 -33.03
CA PHE A 92 -5.93 -0.75 -31.61
C PHE A 92 -6.46 0.44 -30.81
N ALA A 93 -6.24 1.67 -31.31
CA ALA A 93 -6.80 2.88 -30.72
C ALA A 93 -8.34 2.86 -30.68
N ARG A 94 -9.00 2.33 -31.72
CA ARG A 94 -10.46 2.15 -31.72
C ARG A 94 -10.92 1.16 -30.65
N GLU A 95 -10.17 0.07 -30.43
CA GLU A 95 -10.49 -0.90 -29.40
C GLU A 95 -10.32 -0.32 -27.99
N VAL A 96 -9.25 0.44 -27.76
CA VAL A 96 -9.05 1.18 -26.50
C VAL A 96 -10.23 2.12 -26.27
N GLN A 97 -10.58 2.95 -27.25
CA GLN A 97 -11.73 3.86 -27.15
C GLN A 97 -13.04 3.13 -26.88
N ARG A 98 -13.24 1.95 -27.48
CA ARG A 98 -14.44 1.14 -27.26
C ARG A 98 -14.51 0.61 -25.83
N ASN A 99 -13.40 0.17 -25.25
CA ASN A 99 -13.36 -0.34 -23.87
C ASN A 99 -13.45 0.80 -22.84
N MET A 100 -12.93 1.98 -23.16
CA MET A 100 -13.03 3.15 -22.30
C MET A 100 -14.41 3.83 -22.33
N LYS A 101 -15.19 3.65 -23.41
CA LYS A 101 -16.57 4.12 -23.43
C LYS A 101 -17.38 3.36 -22.37
N PRO A 102 -18.19 4.05 -21.55
CA PRO A 102 -19.11 3.38 -20.66
C PRO A 102 -19.94 2.37 -21.45
N ARG A 103 -19.95 1.11 -21.04
CA ARG A 103 -20.84 0.11 -21.63
C ARG A 103 -22.27 0.51 -21.25
N PHE A 104 -22.92 1.34 -22.06
CA PHE A 104 -24.32 1.76 -21.90
C PHE A 104 -25.35 0.62 -22.11
N GLY A 105 -24.90 -0.64 -22.01
CA GLY A 105 -25.73 -1.85 -22.04
C GLY A 105 -25.82 -2.54 -20.68
N LEU A 106 -25.67 -1.80 -19.58
CA LEU A 106 -26.08 -2.32 -18.28
C LEU A 106 -27.62 -2.33 -18.27
N GLU A 107 -28.23 -3.48 -18.04
CA GLU A 107 -29.64 -3.52 -17.67
C GLU A 107 -29.86 -2.54 -16.51
N LYS A 108 -30.98 -1.81 -16.53
CA LYS A 108 -31.34 -0.93 -15.42
C LYS A 108 -31.61 -1.81 -14.20
N ILE A 109 -30.59 -2.02 -13.38
CA ILE A 109 -30.73 -2.68 -12.09
C ILE A 109 -31.28 -1.65 -11.11
N GLU A 110 -32.28 -2.04 -10.34
CA GLU A 110 -32.77 -1.22 -9.25
C GLU A 110 -31.70 -1.11 -8.17
N LEU A 111 -31.34 0.12 -7.77
CA LEU A 111 -30.37 0.32 -6.71
C LEU A 111 -31.05 0.08 -5.36
N ASP A 112 -30.92 -1.14 -4.86
CA ASP A 112 -31.44 -1.53 -3.56
C ASP A 112 -30.35 -1.95 -2.55
N ARG A 113 -30.78 -2.34 -1.35
CA ARG A 113 -29.87 -2.75 -0.27
C ARG A 113 -29.29 -4.15 -0.46
N SER A 114 -29.91 -5.00 -1.28
CA SER A 114 -29.40 -6.35 -1.55
C SER A 114 -28.03 -6.26 -2.24
N LEU A 115 -27.84 -5.29 -3.15
CA LEU A 115 -26.53 -5.05 -3.79
C LEU A 115 -25.41 -4.77 -2.78
N VAL A 116 -25.71 -3.99 -1.74
CA VAL A 116 -24.74 -3.69 -0.67
C VAL A 116 -24.45 -4.95 0.15
N GLN A 117 -25.48 -5.71 0.51
CA GLN A 117 -25.36 -6.94 1.29
C GLN A 117 -24.59 -8.01 0.52
N ASP A 118 -24.85 -8.18 -0.78
CA ASP A 118 -24.14 -9.10 -1.65
C ASP A 118 -22.66 -8.71 -1.78
N THR A 119 -22.36 -7.41 -1.88
CA THR A 119 -20.99 -6.92 -1.92
C THR A 119 -20.27 -7.17 -0.59
N VAL A 120 -20.91 -6.85 0.55
CA VAL A 120 -20.37 -7.13 1.89
C VAL A 120 -20.09 -8.62 2.06
N LYS A 121 -21.05 -9.46 1.66
CA LYS A 121 -20.92 -10.92 1.67
C LYS A 121 -19.75 -11.37 0.80
N ALA A 122 -19.61 -10.87 -0.43
CA ALA A 122 -18.51 -11.22 -1.31
C ALA A 122 -17.14 -10.85 -0.73
N ILE A 123 -17.02 -9.65 -0.13
CA ILE A 123 -15.79 -9.22 0.54
C ILE A 123 -15.48 -10.13 1.73
N ARG A 124 -16.46 -10.41 2.58
CA ARG A 124 -16.31 -11.28 3.76
C ARG A 124 -15.93 -12.71 3.37
N ASP A 125 -16.59 -13.26 2.35
CA ASP A 125 -16.33 -14.61 1.85
C ASP A 125 -14.93 -14.73 1.19
N SER A 126 -14.29 -13.59 0.87
CA SER A 126 -12.90 -13.50 0.39
C SER A 126 -11.85 -13.27 1.49
N ALA A 127 -12.23 -13.33 2.77
CA ALA A 127 -11.31 -13.06 3.86
C ALA A 127 -10.27 -14.17 4.05
N ASP A 128 -9.05 -13.79 4.42
CA ASP A 128 -8.06 -14.76 4.89
C ASP A 128 -8.42 -15.21 6.31
N PRO A 129 -8.70 -16.49 6.55
CA PRO A 129 -9.19 -16.98 7.84
C PRO A 129 -8.13 -16.97 8.96
N GLU A 130 -6.85 -16.82 8.61
CA GLU A 130 -5.73 -16.98 9.54
C GLU A 130 -5.00 -15.65 9.79
N PHE A 131 -4.72 -14.90 8.72
CA PHE A 131 -3.94 -13.67 8.80
C PHE A 131 -4.76 -12.41 8.54
N GLY A 132 -6.07 -12.52 8.32
CA GLY A 132 -6.92 -11.39 7.95
C GLY A 132 -6.52 -10.76 6.59
N GLY A 133 -7.26 -9.74 6.20
CA GLY A 133 -7.25 -9.22 4.84
C GLY A 133 -8.39 -9.81 4.01
N VAL A 134 -8.67 -9.16 2.89
CA VAL A 134 -9.69 -9.53 1.90
C VAL A 134 -9.02 -9.85 0.57
N ASP A 135 -9.79 -10.35 -0.41
CA ASP A 135 -9.27 -10.82 -1.70
C ASP A 135 -8.29 -12.01 -1.58
N PHE A 136 -8.44 -12.81 -0.52
CA PHE A 136 -7.65 -14.00 -0.28
C PHE A 136 -7.94 -15.09 -1.33
N ASN A 137 -6.87 -15.68 -1.87
CA ASN A 137 -6.94 -16.78 -2.82
C ASN A 137 -6.36 -18.05 -2.20
N ALA A 138 -7.21 -19.00 -1.82
CA ALA A 138 -6.77 -20.25 -1.20
C ALA A 138 -5.94 -21.15 -2.13
N GLN A 139 -6.06 -20.99 -3.46
CA GLN A 139 -5.26 -21.72 -4.44
C GLN A 139 -3.86 -21.11 -4.61
N ASN A 140 -3.67 -19.85 -4.22
CA ASN A 140 -2.38 -19.17 -4.23
C ASN A 140 -2.23 -18.27 -2.98
N PRO A 141 -2.10 -18.89 -1.79
CA PRO A 141 -2.23 -18.19 -0.51
C PRO A 141 -1.04 -17.25 -0.23
N ASP A 142 0.15 -17.58 -0.74
CA ASP A 142 1.40 -16.87 -0.47
C ASP A 142 1.67 -15.80 -1.53
N THR A 143 0.78 -14.80 -1.59
CA THR A 143 0.88 -13.65 -2.49
C THR A 143 0.91 -12.33 -1.73
N ALA A 144 1.31 -11.26 -2.43
CA ALA A 144 1.28 -9.92 -1.89
C ALA A 144 -0.14 -9.54 -1.43
N LYS A 145 -0.22 -8.91 -0.26
CA LYS A 145 -1.46 -8.59 0.43
C LYS A 145 -1.58 -7.09 0.69
N PHE A 146 -2.71 -6.52 0.28
CA PHE A 146 -3.01 -5.09 0.41
C PHE A 146 -4.04 -4.86 1.52
N PRO A 147 -3.97 -3.74 2.27
CA PRO A 147 -4.99 -3.41 3.29
C PRO A 147 -6.40 -3.13 2.73
N VAL A 148 -6.49 -2.71 1.46
CA VAL A 148 -7.73 -2.36 0.73
C VAL A 148 -8.75 -1.55 1.58
N PRO A 149 -8.40 -0.34 2.07
CA PRO A 149 -9.22 0.41 3.03
C PRO A 149 -10.65 0.68 2.58
N VAL A 150 -10.89 0.83 1.28
CA VAL A 150 -12.23 1.05 0.71
C VAL A 150 -13.18 -0.13 0.98
N LYS A 151 -12.69 -1.37 0.81
CA LYS A 151 -13.48 -2.57 1.10
C LYS A 151 -13.73 -2.72 2.59
N LEU A 152 -12.70 -2.50 3.40
CA LEU A 152 -12.81 -2.52 4.86
C LEU A 152 -13.74 -1.41 5.37
N GLY A 153 -13.76 -0.25 4.71
CA GLY A 153 -14.69 0.85 5.00
C GLY A 153 -16.14 0.47 4.74
N LEU A 154 -16.41 -0.35 3.71
CA LEU A 154 -17.74 -0.90 3.46
C LEU A 154 -18.14 -1.90 4.54
N LEU A 155 -17.24 -2.81 4.94
CA LEU A 155 -17.48 -3.70 6.08
C LEU A 155 -17.74 -2.91 7.37
N GLN A 156 -16.98 -1.83 7.60
CA GLN A 156 -17.13 -0.97 8.76
C GLN A 156 -18.48 -0.24 8.77
N TYR A 157 -18.96 0.21 7.61
CA TYR A 157 -20.29 0.77 7.44
C TYR A 157 -21.38 -0.27 7.74
N ASP A 158 -21.25 -1.48 7.19
CA ASP A 158 -22.22 -2.55 7.38
C ASP A 158 -22.29 -3.02 8.84
N ALA A 159 -21.13 -3.26 9.47
CA ALA A 159 -21.02 -3.58 10.89
C ALA A 159 -21.74 -2.56 11.78
N ARG A 160 -21.55 -1.26 11.52
CA ARG A 160 -22.22 -0.20 12.28
C ARG A 160 -23.73 -0.17 12.06
N ARG A 161 -24.18 -0.48 10.84
CA ARG A 161 -25.59 -0.35 10.45
C ARG A 161 -26.42 -1.57 10.85
N ASN A 162 -25.89 -2.77 10.62
CA ASN A 162 -26.61 -4.03 10.73
C ASN A 162 -26.16 -4.87 11.94
N GLY A 163 -24.97 -4.61 12.50
CA GLY A 163 -24.44 -5.37 13.64
C GLY A 163 -24.10 -6.82 13.31
N ASP A 164 -23.76 -7.13 12.05
CA ASP A 164 -23.40 -8.50 11.63
C ASP A 164 -22.07 -8.94 12.26
N LYS A 165 -22.14 -9.94 13.14
CA LYS A 165 -21.00 -10.41 13.94
C LYS A 165 -19.90 -11.04 13.09
N GLU A 166 -20.24 -11.68 11.98
CA GLU A 166 -19.23 -12.26 11.09
C GLU A 166 -18.47 -11.16 10.33
N THR A 167 -19.17 -10.12 9.89
CA THR A 167 -18.54 -8.92 9.31
C THR A 167 -17.64 -8.21 10.31
N GLU A 168 -18.09 -8.03 11.56
CA GLU A 168 -17.26 -7.46 12.64
C GLU A 168 -15.99 -8.29 12.87
N LYS A 169 -16.13 -9.61 12.97
CA LYS A 169 -15.00 -10.53 13.17
C LYS A 169 -13.95 -10.43 12.06
N VAL A 170 -14.37 -10.44 10.79
CA VAL A 170 -13.45 -10.31 9.65
C VAL A 170 -12.75 -8.96 9.66
N LEU A 171 -13.50 -7.87 9.92
CA LEU A 171 -12.96 -6.53 9.99
C LEU A 171 -11.94 -6.38 11.13
N ASP A 172 -12.30 -6.79 12.35
CA ASP A 172 -11.46 -6.63 13.53
C ASP A 172 -10.19 -7.50 13.46
N MET A 173 -10.32 -8.74 12.99
CA MET A 173 -9.16 -9.59 12.74
C MET A 173 -8.21 -8.95 11.73
N THR A 174 -8.74 -8.41 10.62
CA THR A 174 -7.92 -7.74 9.60
C THR A 174 -7.21 -6.52 10.16
N LEU A 175 -7.94 -5.64 10.85
CA LEU A 175 -7.37 -4.41 11.41
C LEU A 175 -6.30 -4.69 12.47
N HIS A 176 -6.50 -5.69 13.33
CA HIS A 176 -5.47 -6.10 14.29
C HIS A 176 -4.24 -6.65 13.59
N GLN A 177 -4.39 -7.54 12.61
CA GLN A 177 -3.25 -8.13 11.90
C GLN A 177 -2.45 -7.06 11.14
N VAL A 178 -3.11 -6.11 10.48
CA VAL A 178 -2.44 -4.99 9.80
C VAL A 178 -1.75 -4.05 10.81
N ALA A 179 -2.37 -3.73 11.94
CA ALA A 179 -1.77 -2.86 12.97
C ALA A 179 -0.57 -3.52 13.68
N ARG A 180 -0.56 -4.86 13.72
CA ARG A 180 0.47 -5.67 14.37
C ARG A 180 1.62 -6.03 13.44
N GLY A 181 1.34 -6.20 12.15
CA GLY A 181 2.32 -6.59 11.14
C GLY A 181 3.45 -5.57 10.95
N GLY A 182 4.48 -5.99 10.22
CA GLY A 182 5.59 -5.14 9.77
C GLY A 182 5.18 -4.16 8.67
N ILE A 183 3.98 -4.31 8.09
CA ILE A 183 3.36 -3.29 7.24
C ILE A 183 3.16 -1.95 7.97
N ARG A 184 3.03 -1.95 9.30
CA ARG A 184 3.04 -0.72 10.10
C ARG A 184 4.44 -0.46 10.63
N ASP A 185 4.94 0.76 10.46
CA ASP A 185 6.24 1.14 11.03
C ASP A 185 6.10 1.41 12.53
N HIS A 186 6.55 0.46 13.35
CA HIS A 186 6.43 0.52 14.81
C HIS A 186 7.37 1.53 15.49
N LEU A 187 8.23 2.23 14.74
CA LEU A 187 9.09 3.29 15.25
C LEU A 187 8.63 4.68 14.81
N GLY A 188 8.46 4.88 13.50
CA GLY A 188 8.12 6.19 12.92
C GLY A 188 6.64 6.40 12.65
N GLY A 189 5.82 5.37 12.78
CA GLY A 189 4.39 5.43 12.46
C GLY A 189 4.11 5.34 10.96
N GLY A 190 2.81 5.34 10.63
CA GLY A 190 2.33 5.14 9.27
C GLY A 190 2.44 3.69 8.78
N PHE A 191 1.84 3.46 7.63
CA PHE A 191 1.74 2.17 6.97
C PHE A 191 2.47 2.16 5.63
N HIS A 192 3.17 1.08 5.36
CA HIS A 192 3.67 0.77 4.03
C HIS A 192 2.53 0.33 3.11
N ARG A 193 2.75 0.45 1.80
CA ARG A 193 1.70 0.30 0.78
C ARG A 193 1.02 -1.08 0.78
N TYR A 194 1.82 -2.13 0.89
CA TYR A 194 1.33 -3.52 0.95
C TYR A 194 2.38 -4.44 1.58
N SER A 195 1.97 -5.65 1.94
CA SER A 195 2.86 -6.71 2.38
C SER A 195 3.18 -7.64 1.22
N THR A 196 4.45 -7.97 1.02
CA THR A 196 4.89 -8.96 0.01
C THR A 196 4.54 -10.39 0.41
N ASP A 197 4.31 -10.63 1.70
CA ASP A 197 3.87 -11.92 2.25
C ASP A 197 2.44 -11.87 2.84
N ARG A 198 1.85 -13.06 2.98
CA ARG A 198 0.50 -13.27 3.51
C ARG A 198 0.32 -12.81 4.96
N LYS A 199 1.37 -12.78 5.78
CA LYS A 199 1.30 -12.57 7.24
C LYS A 199 1.45 -11.11 7.65
N TRP A 200 1.54 -10.18 6.70
CA TRP A 200 1.76 -8.75 6.93
C TRP A 200 3.14 -8.39 7.49
N LEU A 201 4.16 -9.24 7.30
CA LEU A 201 5.45 -9.10 7.96
C LEU A 201 6.44 -8.26 7.15
N VAL A 202 6.52 -8.47 5.85
CA VAL A 202 7.52 -7.88 4.95
C VAL A 202 6.82 -6.92 4.01
N PRO A 203 6.88 -5.61 4.28
CA PRO A 203 6.27 -4.62 3.40
C PRO A 203 7.01 -4.50 2.06
N HIS A 204 6.30 -3.99 1.06
CA HIS A 204 6.91 -3.11 0.07
C HIS A 204 7.02 -1.72 0.69
N PHE A 205 8.23 -1.21 0.90
CA PHE A 205 8.50 -0.19 1.93
C PHE A 205 8.04 1.24 1.60
N GLU A 206 7.50 1.48 0.40
CA GLU A 206 6.88 2.75 0.01
C GLU A 206 5.73 3.14 0.94
N LYS A 207 5.62 4.43 1.27
CA LYS A 207 4.48 4.98 2.04
C LYS A 207 3.80 6.09 1.25
N MET A 208 2.54 5.87 0.89
CA MET A 208 1.74 6.84 0.15
C MET A 208 0.78 7.60 1.07
N LEU A 209 0.57 8.89 0.81
CA LEU A 209 -0.33 9.75 1.60
C LEU A 209 -1.78 9.24 1.59
N TYR A 210 -2.28 8.77 0.44
CA TYR A 210 -3.66 8.27 0.35
C TYR A 210 -3.86 6.98 1.17
N ASP A 211 -2.83 6.16 1.33
CA ASP A 211 -2.88 4.98 2.19
C ASP A 211 -2.93 5.41 3.66
N GLN A 212 -2.09 6.39 4.05
CA GLN A 212 -2.11 6.94 5.41
C GLN A 212 -3.48 7.53 5.77
N ALA A 213 -4.03 8.36 4.89
CA ALA A 213 -5.30 9.03 5.09
C ALA A 213 -6.45 8.03 5.29
N GLN A 214 -6.56 7.04 4.39
CA GLN A 214 -7.65 6.07 4.44
C GLN A 214 -7.51 5.10 5.62
N LEU A 215 -6.28 4.66 5.94
CA LEU A 215 -6.06 3.77 7.08
C LEU A 215 -6.27 4.50 8.39
N ALA A 216 -5.76 5.72 8.56
CA ALA A 216 -6.01 6.53 9.75
C ALA A 216 -7.52 6.71 9.98
N ASP A 217 -8.28 7.11 8.96
CA ASP A 217 -9.74 7.25 9.05
C ASP A 217 -10.44 5.94 9.41
N LEU A 218 -10.00 4.82 8.82
CA LEU A 218 -10.54 3.49 9.11
C LEU A 218 -10.30 3.09 10.57
N TYR A 219 -9.09 3.29 11.10
CA TYR A 219 -8.76 3.01 12.50
C TYR A 219 -9.47 3.95 13.48
N ILE A 220 -9.65 5.23 13.14
CA ILE A 220 -10.46 6.17 13.94
C ILE A 220 -11.91 5.69 14.06
N LYS A 221 -12.50 5.26 12.94
CA LYS A 221 -13.86 4.72 12.90
C LYS A 221 -13.97 3.40 13.67
N ALA A 222 -12.96 2.54 13.58
CA ALA A 222 -12.90 1.30 14.34
C ALA A 222 -12.82 1.57 15.84
N TYR A 223 -11.93 2.49 16.27
CA TYR A 223 -11.83 2.92 17.67
C TYR A 223 -13.16 3.47 18.17
N ARG A 224 -13.84 4.32 17.40
CA ARG A 224 -15.17 4.83 17.77
C ARG A 224 -16.19 3.72 18.01
N ARG A 225 -16.12 2.61 17.26
CA ARG A 225 -17.04 1.48 17.41
C ARG A 225 -16.70 0.60 18.61
N THR A 226 -15.42 0.36 18.88
CA THR A 226 -14.97 -0.68 19.81
C THR A 226 -14.37 -0.15 21.12
N ASN A 227 -13.94 1.11 21.15
CA ASN A 227 -13.04 1.68 22.17
C ASN A 227 -11.70 0.95 22.33
N ASP A 228 -11.28 0.18 21.32
CA ASP A 228 -10.00 -0.54 21.34
C ASP A 228 -8.81 0.42 21.19
N LEU A 229 -7.96 0.48 22.21
CA LEU A 229 -6.81 1.38 22.25
C LEU A 229 -5.73 1.05 21.20
N GLU A 230 -5.67 -0.19 20.69
CA GLU A 230 -4.77 -0.52 19.57
C GLU A 230 -5.17 0.23 18.30
N TYR A 231 -6.48 0.40 18.04
CA TYR A 231 -6.96 1.18 16.90
C TYR A 231 -6.68 2.67 17.07
N ARG A 232 -6.87 3.20 18.29
CA ARG A 232 -6.48 4.58 18.59
C ARG A 232 -4.99 4.81 18.34
N THR A 233 -4.15 3.91 18.86
CA THR A 233 -2.68 3.99 18.71
C THR A 233 -2.28 3.94 17.23
N ALA A 234 -2.85 3.03 16.45
CA ALA A 234 -2.57 2.93 15.01
C ALA A 234 -2.97 4.20 14.24
N ALA A 235 -4.11 4.81 14.58
CA ALA A 235 -4.53 6.08 14.02
C ALA A 235 -3.58 7.23 14.41
N GLU A 236 -3.31 7.42 15.70
CA GLU A 236 -2.45 8.50 16.19
C GLU A 236 -1.02 8.38 15.65
N ASP A 237 -0.43 7.18 15.62
CA ASP A 237 0.89 6.93 15.02
C ASP A 237 0.92 7.33 13.54
N THR A 238 -0.16 7.06 12.80
CA THR A 238 -0.26 7.39 11.37
C THR A 238 -0.40 8.90 11.15
N LEU A 239 -1.23 9.57 11.95
CA LEU A 239 -1.38 11.02 11.88
C LEU A 239 -0.08 11.74 12.24
N ASN A 240 0.62 11.26 13.28
CA ASN A 240 1.90 11.82 13.70
C ASN A 240 2.98 11.62 12.62
N PHE A 241 3.04 10.46 11.97
CA PHE A 241 3.90 10.23 10.81
C PHE A 241 3.64 11.27 9.70
N VAL A 242 2.37 11.47 9.33
CA VAL A 242 2.01 12.45 8.29
C VAL A 242 2.46 13.87 8.68
N LEU A 243 2.28 14.27 9.94
CA LEU A 243 2.70 15.58 10.42
C LEU A 243 4.22 15.77 10.46
N ASN A 244 4.97 14.71 10.76
CA ASN A 244 6.42 14.78 10.90
C ASN A 244 7.15 14.67 9.56
N ASP A 245 6.71 13.76 8.69
CA ASP A 245 7.47 13.33 7.52
C ASP A 245 6.87 13.83 6.18
N LEU A 246 5.54 13.96 6.12
CA LEU A 246 4.81 14.30 4.88
C LEU A 246 4.22 15.72 4.87
N ARG A 247 4.37 16.51 5.93
CA ARG A 247 3.85 17.88 5.96
C ARG A 247 4.69 18.83 5.11
N ASP A 248 4.04 19.57 4.22
CA ASP A 248 4.63 20.71 3.50
C ASP A 248 4.68 21.96 4.38
N THR A 249 5.70 22.77 4.15
CA THR A 249 5.91 24.10 4.72
C THR A 249 4.75 25.07 4.49
N ASN A 250 3.97 24.92 3.40
CA ASN A 250 2.80 25.77 3.14
C ASN A 250 1.49 25.21 3.70
N GLY A 251 1.54 24.12 4.46
CA GLY A 251 0.38 23.50 5.12
C GLY A 251 -0.31 22.38 4.34
N GLY A 252 0.15 22.06 3.13
CA GLY A 252 -0.26 20.84 2.43
C GLY A 252 0.46 19.60 2.93
N PHE A 253 0.22 18.47 2.27
CA PHE A 253 0.88 17.19 2.48
C PHE A 253 1.47 16.67 1.17
N TYR A 254 2.71 16.21 1.26
CA TYR A 254 3.48 15.54 0.22
C TYR A 254 2.92 14.14 -0.07
N SER A 255 3.13 13.65 -1.28
CA SER A 255 2.43 12.48 -1.82
C SER A 255 2.98 11.15 -1.31
N ALA A 256 4.29 11.03 -1.11
CA ALA A 256 4.90 9.74 -0.75
C ALA A 256 6.30 9.82 -0.10
N LEU A 257 6.70 8.72 0.53
CA LEU A 257 8.10 8.35 0.77
C LEU A 257 8.45 7.11 -0.06
N ASP A 258 9.62 7.14 -0.67
CA ASP A 258 10.18 6.04 -1.48
C ASP A 258 10.40 4.76 -0.64
N ALA A 259 10.54 3.62 -1.30
CA ALA A 259 10.82 2.32 -0.68
C ALA A 259 12.32 2.07 -0.49
N GLU A 260 13.16 2.76 -1.26
CA GLU A 260 14.59 2.47 -1.38
C GLU A 260 15.47 3.58 -0.81
N THR A 261 16.63 3.17 -0.29
CA THR A 261 17.74 4.06 0.05
C THR A 261 18.99 3.51 -0.63
N ASP A 262 19.72 4.36 -1.35
CA ASP A 262 20.92 3.96 -2.11
C ASP A 262 20.68 2.75 -3.06
N GLY A 263 19.45 2.63 -3.59
CA GLY A 263 19.02 1.54 -4.49
C GLY A 263 18.72 0.21 -3.79
N VAL A 264 18.58 0.21 -2.46
CA VAL A 264 18.24 -0.98 -1.66
C VAL A 264 16.90 -0.77 -0.97
N GLU A 265 15.91 -1.57 -1.34
CA GLU A 265 14.58 -1.53 -0.73
C GLU A 265 14.63 -1.92 0.75
N GLY A 266 13.94 -1.17 1.60
CA GLY A 266 13.75 -1.49 3.02
C GLY A 266 14.96 -1.24 3.91
N GLN A 267 16.14 -0.91 3.35
CA GLN A 267 17.37 -0.68 4.12
C GLN A 267 17.19 0.37 5.23
N TYR A 268 16.38 1.40 4.98
CA TYR A 268 16.06 2.42 5.98
C TYR A 268 15.34 1.84 7.22
N TYR A 269 14.54 0.78 7.06
CA TYR A 269 13.60 0.30 8.06
C TYR A 269 14.03 -0.95 8.83
N VAL A 270 14.94 -1.75 8.28
CA VAL A 270 15.32 -3.05 8.86
C VAL A 270 16.47 -2.95 9.86
N TRP A 271 16.57 -3.95 10.75
CA TRP A 271 17.53 -3.96 11.85
C TRP A 271 18.26 -5.28 11.96
N GLU A 272 19.51 -5.25 12.42
CA GLU A 272 20.23 -6.46 12.87
C GLU A 272 20.21 -6.56 14.40
N LYS A 273 20.30 -7.78 14.95
CA LYS A 273 20.22 -8.00 16.41
C LYS A 273 21.34 -7.30 17.15
N GLU A 274 22.55 -7.39 16.62
CA GLU A 274 23.75 -6.78 17.18
C GLU A 274 23.64 -5.25 17.19
N GLU A 275 22.95 -4.67 16.20
CA GLU A 275 22.65 -3.24 16.16
C GLU A 275 21.67 -2.84 17.27
N VAL A 276 20.59 -3.60 17.45
CA VAL A 276 19.60 -3.36 18.52
C VAL A 276 20.24 -3.47 19.90
N GLU A 277 21.06 -4.50 20.14
CA GLU A 277 21.78 -4.68 21.41
C GLU A 277 22.76 -3.55 21.69
N LYS A 278 23.49 -3.08 20.67
CA LYS A 278 24.40 -1.95 20.80
C LYS A 278 23.68 -0.64 21.15
N ILE A 279 22.48 -0.43 20.63
CA ILE A 279 21.69 0.79 20.85
C ILE A 279 21.04 0.76 22.24
N LEU A 280 20.40 -0.35 22.60
CA LEU A 280 19.52 -0.43 23.78
C LEU A 280 20.23 -0.97 25.02
N GLY A 281 21.36 -1.67 24.84
CA GLY A 281 21.96 -2.52 25.86
C GLY A 281 21.26 -3.89 25.98
N PRO A 282 21.92 -4.89 26.59
CA PRO A 282 21.49 -6.29 26.55
C PRO A 282 20.10 -6.52 27.16
N ASP A 283 19.80 -5.91 28.32
CA ASP A 283 18.53 -6.12 29.01
C ASP A 283 17.33 -5.55 28.25
N ASN A 284 17.47 -4.32 27.74
CA ASN A 284 16.42 -3.67 26.95
C ASN A 284 16.25 -4.34 25.59
N ALA A 285 17.35 -4.77 24.95
CA ALA A 285 17.30 -5.48 23.68
C ALA A 285 16.54 -6.79 23.80
N LYS A 286 16.70 -7.52 24.91
CA LYS A 286 15.94 -8.74 25.18
C LYS A 286 14.43 -8.51 25.28
N LEU A 287 14.01 -7.45 25.99
CA LEU A 287 12.59 -7.10 26.07
C LEU A 287 12.05 -6.61 24.72
N PHE A 288 12.84 -5.80 24.01
CA PHE A 288 12.47 -5.27 22.70
C PHE A 288 12.30 -6.39 21.67
N ASP A 289 13.22 -7.36 21.65
CA ASP A 289 13.14 -8.56 20.84
C ASP A 289 11.84 -9.34 21.11
N ALA A 290 11.55 -9.62 22.38
CA ALA A 290 10.35 -10.39 22.76
C ALA A 290 9.02 -9.74 22.30
N VAL A 291 9.02 -8.44 22.02
CA VAL A 291 7.86 -7.68 21.55
C VAL A 291 7.86 -7.49 20.03
N TYR A 292 9.03 -7.21 19.45
CA TYR A 292 9.15 -6.81 18.04
C TYR A 292 9.69 -7.89 17.10
N GLY A 293 9.78 -9.14 17.57
CA GLY A 293 9.95 -10.33 16.73
C GLY A 293 11.36 -10.51 16.16
N LEU A 294 12.40 -10.00 16.83
CA LEU A 294 13.79 -10.16 16.37
C LEU A 294 14.26 -11.62 16.52
N SER A 295 13.69 -12.39 17.43
CA SER A 295 14.05 -13.78 17.76
C SER A 295 13.49 -14.78 16.76
N GLU A 296 12.57 -14.35 15.90
CA GLU A 296 12.03 -15.16 14.81
C GLU A 296 13.09 -15.38 13.70
N PRO A 297 12.86 -16.30 12.74
CA PRO A 297 13.70 -16.36 11.55
C PRO A 297 13.73 -15.00 10.85
N LYS A 298 14.91 -14.61 10.35
CA LYS A 298 15.09 -13.37 9.59
C LYS A 298 14.05 -13.31 8.46
N ASN A 299 13.23 -12.26 8.48
CA ASN A 299 12.06 -12.14 7.60
C ASN A 299 12.35 -11.35 6.32
N PHE A 300 13.50 -10.70 6.20
CA PHE A 300 13.90 -9.97 5.00
C PHE A 300 15.40 -10.13 4.73
N GLU A 301 15.82 -10.12 3.46
CA GLU A 301 17.22 -10.38 3.06
C GLU A 301 18.21 -9.48 3.81
N HIS A 302 17.82 -8.21 4.02
CA HIS A 302 18.68 -7.16 4.58
C HIS A 302 18.52 -6.91 6.08
N GLY A 303 17.63 -7.61 6.79
CA GLY A 303 17.47 -7.43 8.23
C GLY A 303 16.15 -7.98 8.77
N TYR A 304 15.86 -7.60 10.01
CA TYR A 304 14.57 -7.83 10.65
C TYR A 304 13.62 -6.65 10.42
N VAL A 305 12.41 -6.95 9.95
CA VAL A 305 11.28 -6.02 9.98
C VAL A 305 10.59 -6.15 11.33
N LEU A 306 10.56 -5.04 12.08
CA LEU A 306 9.90 -4.97 13.38
C LEU A 306 8.40 -5.20 13.20
N HIS A 307 7.84 -6.12 13.98
CA HIS A 307 6.43 -6.45 13.96
C HIS A 307 6.03 -7.03 15.32
N ARG A 308 4.75 -7.03 15.64
CA ARG A 308 4.24 -7.53 16.92
C ARG A 308 3.28 -8.70 16.71
N SER A 309 3.75 -9.94 16.85
CA SER A 309 2.93 -11.14 16.58
C SER A 309 1.81 -11.42 17.60
N LYS A 310 1.77 -10.69 18.73
CA LYS A 310 0.85 -10.91 19.86
C LYS A 310 0.14 -9.64 20.30
N SER A 311 -1.01 -9.77 20.95
CA SER A 311 -1.70 -8.65 21.60
C SER A 311 -0.88 -8.07 22.76
N TRP A 312 -1.23 -6.87 23.20
CA TRP A 312 -0.53 -6.23 24.33
C TRP A 312 -0.74 -7.02 25.61
N ASP A 313 -1.92 -7.57 25.83
CA ASP A 313 -2.23 -8.43 26.99
C ASP A 313 -1.38 -9.70 27.01
N GLU A 314 -1.24 -10.38 25.87
CA GLU A 314 -0.41 -11.59 25.76
C GLU A 314 1.07 -11.30 26.04
N LEU A 315 1.59 -10.18 25.51
CA LEU A 315 2.97 -9.76 25.73
C LEU A 315 3.21 -9.36 27.18
N ALA A 316 2.32 -8.54 27.75
CA ALA A 316 2.40 -8.10 29.14
C ALA A 316 2.39 -9.30 30.09
N LYS A 317 1.47 -10.25 29.87
CA LYS A 317 1.40 -11.51 30.61
C LYS A 317 2.69 -12.34 30.48
N ALA A 318 3.24 -12.46 29.27
CA ALA A 318 4.48 -13.20 29.04
C ALA A 318 5.70 -12.59 29.75
N GLN A 319 5.70 -11.26 29.95
CA GLN A 319 6.77 -10.53 30.65
C GLN A 319 6.50 -10.36 32.15
N GLY A 320 5.34 -10.79 32.66
CA GLY A 320 4.95 -10.58 34.06
C GLY A 320 4.70 -9.12 34.41
N LEU A 321 4.26 -8.30 33.44
CA LEU A 321 3.99 -6.87 33.57
C LEU A 321 2.51 -6.57 33.29
N SER A 322 2.03 -5.41 33.71
CA SER A 322 0.81 -4.82 33.13
C SER A 322 1.08 -4.26 31.73
N VAL A 323 0.02 -4.11 30.92
CA VAL A 323 0.13 -3.47 29.59
C VAL A 323 0.74 -2.08 29.68
N MET A 324 0.35 -1.28 30.67
CA MET A 324 0.86 0.07 30.88
C MET A 324 2.35 0.08 31.21
N GLU A 325 2.82 -0.82 32.09
CA GLU A 325 4.24 -0.94 32.44
C GLU A 325 5.08 -1.38 31.23
N LEU A 326 4.59 -2.35 30.46
CA LEU A 326 5.27 -2.82 29.25
C LEU A 326 5.38 -1.69 28.21
N GLN A 327 4.28 -1.01 27.90
CA GLN A 327 4.28 0.10 26.95
C GLN A 327 5.18 1.26 27.41
N SER A 328 5.17 1.58 28.70
CA SER A 328 6.02 2.63 29.29
C SER A 328 7.50 2.27 29.21
N SER A 329 7.85 0.99 29.40
CA SER A 329 9.22 0.49 29.28
C SER A 329 9.71 0.54 27.82
N LEU A 330 8.85 0.23 26.85
CA LEU A 330 9.19 0.23 25.42
C LEU A 330 9.27 1.63 24.82
N ALA A 331 8.55 2.62 25.35
CA ALA A 331 8.52 3.98 24.81
C ALA A 331 9.93 4.62 24.65
N PRO A 332 10.81 4.65 25.68
CA PRO A 332 12.17 5.16 25.51
C PRO A 332 13.01 4.32 24.55
N MET A 333 12.77 3.00 24.47
CA MET A 333 13.49 2.11 23.54
C MET A 333 13.13 2.45 22.10
N ARG A 334 11.83 2.59 21.77
CA ARG A 334 11.37 3.03 20.44
C ARG A 334 11.98 4.38 20.06
N ALA A 335 12.01 5.34 20.99
CA ALA A 335 12.59 6.66 20.74
C ALA A 335 14.11 6.59 20.44
N GLN A 336 14.86 5.74 21.16
CA GLN A 336 16.29 5.53 20.88
C GLN A 336 16.51 4.87 19.52
N MET A 337 15.73 3.84 19.19
CA MET A 337 15.78 3.16 17.89
C MET A 337 15.42 4.12 16.75
N LEU A 338 14.36 4.91 16.89
CA LEU A 338 13.97 5.91 15.89
C LEU A 338 15.09 6.94 15.67
N LYS A 339 15.70 7.45 16.75
CA LYS A 339 16.82 8.38 16.68
C LYS A 339 18.05 7.77 16.00
N ALA A 340 18.30 6.48 16.19
CA ALA A 340 19.35 5.78 15.48
C ALA A 340 19.03 5.66 13.97
N ARG A 341 17.78 5.33 13.62
CA ARG A 341 17.31 5.24 12.23
C ARG A 341 17.44 6.55 11.48
N GLN A 342 17.11 7.67 12.12
CA GLN A 342 17.21 9.02 11.55
C GLN A 342 18.64 9.46 11.20
N ARG A 343 19.67 8.69 11.57
CA ARG A 343 21.07 8.91 11.15
C ARG A 343 21.43 8.21 9.84
N ARG A 344 20.57 7.32 9.33
CA ARG A 344 20.73 6.67 8.03
C ARG A 344 20.46 7.69 6.92
N THR A 345 20.90 7.38 5.70
CA THR A 345 20.52 8.16 4.52
C THR A 345 18.99 8.23 4.45
N PRO A 346 18.39 9.43 4.38
CA PRO A 346 16.94 9.57 4.38
C PRO A 346 16.35 9.05 3.07
N LEU A 347 15.10 8.57 3.14
CA LEU A 347 14.33 8.23 1.95
C LEU A 347 14.05 9.48 1.12
N LEU A 348 13.97 9.28 -0.18
CA LEU A 348 13.44 10.31 -1.06
C LEU A 348 11.96 10.53 -0.75
N ARG A 349 11.59 11.80 -0.66
CA ARG A 349 10.21 12.22 -0.50
C ARG A 349 9.70 12.73 -1.84
N ASP A 350 8.55 12.24 -2.26
CA ASP A 350 7.84 12.81 -3.38
C ASP A 350 7.03 14.01 -2.88
N GLU A 351 7.49 15.21 -3.26
CA GLU A 351 6.96 16.47 -2.74
C GLU A 351 5.75 17.01 -3.52
N LYS A 352 5.13 16.19 -4.39
CA LYS A 352 3.87 16.56 -5.04
C LYS A 352 2.77 16.78 -4.00
N VAL A 353 2.03 17.88 -4.15
CA VAL A 353 0.84 18.18 -3.35
C VAL A 353 -0.42 17.91 -4.19
N LEU A 354 -0.92 16.67 -4.10
CA LEU A 354 -2.10 16.23 -4.84
C LEU A 354 -3.37 16.59 -4.09
N THR A 355 -4.22 17.43 -4.69
CA THR A 355 -5.44 17.97 -4.06
C THR A 355 -6.38 16.87 -3.54
N SER A 356 -6.58 15.81 -4.32
CA SER A 356 -7.45 14.69 -3.94
C SER A 356 -6.95 13.95 -2.70
N TRP A 357 -5.64 13.70 -2.60
CA TRP A 357 -5.04 12.97 -1.48
C TRP A 357 -4.96 13.83 -0.22
N ASN A 358 -4.68 15.12 -0.39
CA ASN A 358 -4.77 16.10 0.68
C ASN A 358 -6.20 16.18 1.23
N GLY A 359 -7.22 16.15 0.36
CA GLY A 359 -8.63 16.10 0.78
C GLY A 359 -8.96 14.88 1.65
N LEU A 360 -8.44 13.69 1.29
CA LEU A 360 -8.58 12.48 2.11
C LEU A 360 -7.90 12.66 3.48
N MET A 361 -6.69 13.25 3.50
CA MET A 361 -5.95 13.45 4.74
C MET A 361 -6.62 14.46 5.67
N ILE A 362 -7.11 15.59 5.13
CA ILE A 362 -7.88 16.59 5.88
C ILE A 362 -9.14 15.94 6.49
N GLN A 363 -9.83 15.07 5.73
CA GLN A 363 -10.97 14.32 6.27
C GLN A 363 -10.57 13.43 7.46
N ALA A 364 -9.44 12.72 7.36
CA ALA A 364 -8.95 11.88 8.45
C ALA A 364 -8.59 12.70 9.70
N PHE A 365 -7.93 13.85 9.56
CA PHE A 365 -7.64 14.77 10.67
C PHE A 365 -8.92 15.34 11.30
N ALA A 366 -9.90 15.74 10.49
CA ALA A 366 -11.20 16.22 10.99
C ALA A 366 -11.93 15.14 11.80
N HIS A 367 -11.96 13.90 11.31
CA HIS A 367 -12.54 12.78 12.06
C HIS A 367 -11.74 12.46 13.33
N ALA A 368 -10.41 12.55 13.30
CA ALA A 368 -9.55 12.36 14.46
C ALA A 368 -9.87 13.38 15.56
N GLY A 369 -9.92 14.67 15.21
CA GLY A 369 -10.23 15.72 16.18
C GLY A 369 -11.60 15.56 16.83
N LEU A 370 -12.59 15.06 16.09
CA LEU A 370 -13.92 14.79 16.61
C LEU A 370 -13.99 13.54 17.50
N VAL A 371 -13.33 12.45 17.11
CA VAL A 371 -13.44 11.14 17.79
C VAL A 371 -12.46 11.03 18.95
N LEU A 372 -11.23 11.50 18.77
CA LEU A 372 -10.16 11.44 19.78
C LEU A 372 -10.20 12.63 20.74
N GLN A 373 -11.02 13.65 20.44
CA GLN A 373 -11.18 14.89 21.22
C GLN A 373 -9.91 15.74 21.31
N GLU A 374 -9.02 15.61 20.33
CA GLU A 374 -7.76 16.36 20.24
C GLU A 374 -7.89 17.55 19.28
N ARG A 375 -7.98 18.76 19.82
CA ARG A 375 -8.20 19.99 19.02
C ARG A 375 -7.07 20.30 18.05
N SER A 376 -5.84 19.85 18.34
CA SER A 376 -4.68 20.05 17.46
C SER A 376 -4.89 19.44 16.07
N TYR A 377 -5.65 18.34 15.98
CA TYR A 377 -6.00 17.72 14.69
C TYR A 377 -6.99 18.55 13.88
N LEU A 378 -7.85 19.37 14.51
CA LEU A 378 -8.78 20.25 13.79
C LEU A 378 -8.10 21.50 13.19
N GLN A 379 -6.84 21.74 13.54
CA GLN A 379 -6.02 22.84 13.04
C GLN A 379 -5.11 22.43 11.89
N GLN A 380 -5.07 21.13 11.57
CA GLN A 380 -4.40 20.57 10.39
C GLN A 380 -5.43 20.48 9.26
#